data_AF-A0A9P6ZLM1-F1
#
_entry.id   AF-A0A9P6ZLM1-F1
#
_cell.length_a   1.000
_cell.length_b   1.000
_cell.length_c   1.000
_cell.angle_alpha   90.00
_cell.angle_beta   90.00
_cell.angle_gamma   90.00
#
_symmetry.space_group_name_H-M   'P 1'
#
loop_
_entity.id
_entity.type
_entity.pdbx_description
1 polymer ?
#
loop_
_entity_poly.entity_id
_entity_poly.type
_entity_poly.pdbx_seq_one_letter_code
_entity_poly.pdbx_strand_id
1 'polypeptide(L)' 'QFVAENGRRKTFHVGSNSSCRQHIRGHYDVYKKKCAELGICENHHALPRALVQAQEEAK' A
#
# COMPACT_ATOMS: atom_id res chain seq x y z
N GLN A 1 18.56 -1.58 14.22
CA GLN A 1 17.92 -0.49 13.44
C GLN A 1 17.39 -1.11 12.14
N PHE A 2 16.11 -1.48 12.11
CA PHE A 2 15.51 -2.37 11.08
C PHE A 2 15.67 -1.88 9.63
N VAL A 3 15.83 -0.56 9.44
CA VAL A 3 16.07 0.10 8.14
C VAL A 3 17.46 -0.20 7.58
N ALA A 4 18.47 -0.38 8.45
CA ALA A 4 19.85 -0.66 8.06
C ALA A 4 20.05 -2.10 7.58
N GLU A 5 19.34 -3.06 8.20
CA GLU A 5 19.44 -4.49 7.86
C GLU A 5 18.64 -4.88 6.62
N ASN A 6 17.48 -4.27 6.38
CA ASN A 6 16.53 -4.76 5.38
C ASN A 6 16.43 -3.90 4.11
N GLY A 7 17.08 -2.75 4.10
CA GLY A 7 17.07 -1.81 2.97
C GLY A 7 15.72 -1.11 2.78
N ARG A 8 15.76 0.11 2.22
CA ARG A 8 14.56 0.96 2.00
C ARG A 8 13.45 0.25 1.19
N ARG A 9 13.83 -0.73 0.36
CA ARG A 9 12.91 -1.54 -0.45
C ARG A 9 11.96 -2.40 0.39
N LYS A 10 12.45 -3.03 1.47
CA LYS A 10 11.59 -3.81 2.37
C LYS A 10 10.69 -2.92 3.22
N THR A 11 11.15 -1.74 3.67
CA THR A 11 10.35 -0.92 4.60
C THR A 11 9.20 -0.19 3.91
N PHE A 12 9.39 0.26 2.66
CA PHE A 12 8.41 1.12 1.99
C PHE A 12 7.65 0.43 0.84
N HIS A 13 8.25 -0.55 0.16
CA HIS A 13 7.65 -1.11 -1.07
C HIS A 13 7.10 -2.54 -0.90
N VAL A 14 7.70 -3.39 -0.06
CA VAL A 14 7.32 -4.82 0.04
C VAL A 14 6.81 -5.22 1.43
N GLY A 15 7.40 -4.67 2.50
CA GLY A 15 7.05 -4.94 3.89
C GLY A 15 6.66 -3.64 4.61
N SER A 16 5.58 -3.01 4.16
CA SER A 16 5.03 -1.87 4.90
C SER A 16 4.65 -2.34 6.30
N ASN A 17 5.23 -1.71 7.32
CA ASN A 17 4.77 -1.89 8.69
C ASN A 17 3.28 -1.50 8.77
N SER A 18 2.54 -2.04 9.74
CA SER A 18 1.10 -1.81 9.85
C SER A 18 0.72 -0.32 9.91
N SER A 19 1.57 0.52 10.49
CA SER A 19 1.38 1.98 10.54
C SER A 19 1.53 2.64 9.17
N CYS A 20 2.49 2.22 8.36
CA CYS A 20 2.63 2.67 6.97
C CYS A 20 1.42 2.26 6.13
N ARG A 21 0.91 1.03 6.30
CA ARG A 21 -0.31 0.59 5.62
C ARG A 21 -1.52 1.43 6.01
N GLN A 22 -1.69 1.73 7.31
CA GLN A 22 -2.78 2.59 7.77
C GLN A 22 -2.65 4.03 7.24
N HIS A 23 -1.44 4.58 7.24
CA HIS A 23 -1.17 5.91 6.69
C HIS A 23 -1.46 5.98 5.19
N ILE A 24 -1.05 4.97 4.41
CA ILE A 24 -1.34 4.86 2.99
C ILE A 24 -2.85 4.78 2.74
N ARG A 25 -3.60 4.01 3.54
CA ARG A 25 -5.07 3.96 3.43
C ARG A 25 -5.72 5.33 3.65
N GLY A 26 -5.18 6.15 4.56
CA GLY A 26 -5.65 7.52 4.79
C GLY A 26 -5.35 8.48 3.65
N HIS A 27 -4.32 8.20 2.85
CA HIS A 27 -3.92 8.98 1.66
C HIS A 27 -3.97 8.15 0.37
N TYR A 28 -4.98 7.28 0.26
CA TYR A 28 -5.01 6.25 -0.78
C TYR A 28 -5.04 6.84 -2.20
N ASP A 29 -5.72 7.97 -2.42
CA ASP A 29 -5.72 8.64 -3.73
C ASP A 29 -4.33 9.06 -4.21
N VAL A 30 -3.50 9.54 -3.28
CA VAL A 30 -2.11 9.95 -3.58
C VAL A 30 -1.25 8.72 -3.88
N TYR A 31 -1.48 7.63 -3.13
CA TYR A 31 -0.81 6.36 -3.37
C TYR A 31 -1.17 5.76 -4.73
N LYS A 32 -2.46 5.71 -5.05
CA LYS A 32 -2.99 5.20 -6.32
C LYS A 32 -2.43 5.96 -7.52
N LYS A 33 -2.41 7.30 -7.45
CA LYS A 33 -1.80 8.13 -8.51
C LYS A 33 -0.33 7.80 -8.71
N LYS A 34 0.45 7.73 -7.62
CA LYS A 34 1.87 7.37 -7.70
C LYS A 34 2.10 5.97 -8.24
N CYS A 35 1.26 4.99 -7.87
CA CYS A 35 1.32 3.63 -8.42
C CYS A 35 1.05 3.63 -9.93
N ALA A 36 0.05 4.38 -10.40
CA ALA A 36 -0.24 4.52 -11.83
C ALA A 36 0.91 5.20 -12.60
N GLU A 37 1.47 6.29 -12.06
CA GLU A 37 2.60 7.01 -12.67
C GLU A 37 3.87 6.13 -12.77
N LEU A 38 4.09 5.27 -11.78
CA LEU A 38 5.24 4.37 -11.75
C LEU A 38 4.98 3.02 -12.45
N GLY A 39 3.76 2.77 -12.93
CA GLY A 39 3.37 1.48 -13.52
C GLY A 39 3.46 0.32 -12.52
N ILE A 40 3.33 0.59 -11.22
CA ILE A 40 3.45 -0.41 -10.15
C ILE A 40 2.05 -0.86 -9.72
N CYS A 41 1.86 -2.17 -9.60
CA CYS A 41 0.63 -2.74 -9.07
C CYS A 41 0.43 -2.33 -7.60
N GLU A 42 -0.79 -1.90 -7.27
CA GLU A 42 -1.16 -1.50 -5.92
C GLU A 42 -1.06 -2.68 -4.96
N ASN A 43 -0.53 -2.44 -3.75
CA ASN A 43 -0.43 -3.49 -2.74
C ASN A 43 -1.82 -3.77 -2.16
N HIS A 44 -2.30 -5.02 -2.28
CA HIS A 44 -3.60 -5.44 -1.76
C HIS A 44 -3.79 -5.09 -0.28
N HIS A 45 -2.74 -5.16 0.55
CA HIS A 45 -2.84 -4.81 1.97
C HIS A 45 -2.97 -3.30 2.24
N ALA A 46 -2.61 -2.46 1.27
CA ALA A 46 -2.76 -1.01 1.35
C ALA A 46 -4.11 -0.53 0.81
N LEU A 47 -4.91 -1.41 0.20
CA LEU A 47 -6.25 -1.09 -0.26
C LEU A 47 -7.15 -0.69 0.94
N PRO A 48 -7.93 0.39 0.80
CA PRO A 48 -9.00 0.73 1.73
C PRO A 48 -10.01 -0.40 1.80
N ARG A 49 -10.54 -0.66 3.00
CA ARG A 49 -11.55 -1.71 3.19
C ARG A 49 -12.79 -1.51 2.32
N ALA A 50 -13.20 -0.26 2.11
CA ALA A 50 -14.35 0.06 1.24
C ALA A 50 -14.16 -0.45 -0.20
N LEU A 51 -12.93 -0.42 -0.74
CA LEU A 51 -12.65 -0.93 -2.07
C LEU A 51 -12.54 -2.46 -2.09
N VAL A 52 -11.98 -3.06 -1.04
CA VAL A 52 -11.95 -4.52 -0.90
C VAL A 52 -13.37 -5.07 -0.82
N GLN A 53 -14.23 -4.45 -0.01
CA GLN A 53 -15.62 -4.86 0.15
C GLN A 53 -16.42 -4.70 -1.14
N ALA A 54 -16.26 -3.60 -1.87
CA ALA A 54 -16.89 -3.42 -3.18
C ALA A 54 -16.42 -4.44 -4.24
N GLN A 55 -15.16 -4.92 -4.16
CA GLN A 55 -14.68 -5.99 -5.04
C GLN A 55 -15.23 -7.36 -4.64
N GLU A 56 -15.45 -7.61 -3.35
CA GLU A 56 -16.05 -8.85 -2.86
C GLU A 56 -17.56 -8.92 -3.14
N GLU A 57 -18.28 -7.80 -3.09
CA GLU A 57 -19.72 -7.73 -3.42
C GLU A 57 -20.00 -7.81 -4.93
N ALA A 58 -19.00 -7.54 -5.77
CA ALA A 58 -19.08 -7.70 -7.22
C ALA A 58 -18.76 -9.13 -7.71
N LYS A 59 -18.45 -10.05 -6.79
CA LYS A 59 -18.10 -11.45 -7.09
C LYS A 59 -19.28 -12.39 -6.91
#